data_AF-H6BL61-F1
#
_entry.id   AF-H6BL61-F1
#
_cell.length_a   1.000
_cell.length_b   1.000
_cell.length_c   1.000
_cell.angle_alpha   90.00
_cell.angle_beta   90.00
_cell.angle_gamma   90.00
#
_symmetry.space_group_name_H-M   'P 1'
#
loop_
_entity.id
_entity.type
_entity.pdbx_description
1 polymer ?
#
loop_
_entity_poly.entity_id
_entity_poly.type
_entity_poly.pdbx_seq_one_letter_code
_entity_poly.pdbx_strand_id
1 'polypeptide(L)'
;MVALTADKQQLLRDFISGSHILHYHGVLDAYGHLSVRNPTASDRFIMPRNLAPALLASEADLVEYHVADAEPVDPSAPNGYVERYIHSEIYKRYPGVNSVIHSHASEVIPYTISEVPLKPCYHMAGFLEADTRNMLICNIPLGVALASSFSGSGAAAAAAAAAATSEPDHCAVLMRGHGFTVCGRSIQESVLRAVYTKENAAIQTNALLTHAAHYRNSSSGSAVSDIAYLRPEEIEATTEMTRWSFMRPWKLWVREVEAAGLYVNNI
;
A
#
# COMPACT_ATOMS: atom_id res chain seq x y z
N MET A 1 6.51 4.34 32.60
CA MET A 1 6.13 5.61 31.96
C MET A 1 7.12 6.02 30.87
N VAL A 2 8.43 6.17 31.15
CA VAL A 2 9.43 6.67 30.17
C VAL A 2 9.48 5.88 28.84
N ALA A 3 9.43 4.54 28.88
CA ALA A 3 9.45 3.71 27.65
C ALA A 3 8.18 3.89 26.78
N LEU A 4 7.00 3.93 27.39
CA LEU A 4 5.72 4.17 26.71
C LEU A 4 5.69 5.55 26.02
N THR A 5 6.33 6.55 26.62
CA THR A 5 6.44 7.90 26.05
C THR A 5 7.39 7.94 24.85
N ALA A 6 8.52 7.23 24.92
CA ALA A 6 9.48 7.11 23.83
C ALA A 6 8.87 6.37 22.61
N ASP A 7 8.10 5.31 22.85
CA ASP A 7 7.42 4.56 21.79
C ASP A 7 6.33 5.40 21.08
N LYS A 8 5.57 6.21 21.83
CA LYS A 8 4.58 7.14 21.24
C LYS A 8 5.26 8.19 20.37
N GLN A 9 6.35 8.81 20.84
CA GLN A 9 7.07 9.81 20.06
C GLN A 9 7.65 9.24 18.76
N GLN A 10 8.20 8.01 18.82
CA GLN A 10 8.71 7.36 17.61
C GLN A 10 7.58 7.08 16.61
N LEU A 11 6.41 6.61 17.08
CA LEU A 11 5.25 6.40 16.22
C LEU A 11 4.83 7.70 15.50
N LEU A 12 4.75 8.81 16.24
CA LEU A 12 4.37 10.10 15.67
C LEU A 12 5.43 10.61 14.67
N ARG A 13 6.73 10.46 14.99
CA ARG A 13 7.81 10.75 14.03
C ARG A 13 7.65 9.94 12.75
N ASP A 14 7.45 8.64 12.85
CA ASP A 14 7.27 7.75 11.71
C ASP A 14 6.00 8.08 10.93
N PHE A 15 4.92 8.49 11.60
CA PHE A 15 3.67 8.89 10.98
C PHE A 15 3.83 10.14 10.11
N ILE A 16 4.49 11.17 10.64
CA ILE A 16 4.77 12.41 9.90
C ILE A 16 5.69 12.11 8.72
N SER A 17 6.80 11.40 8.94
CA SER A 17 7.71 11.01 7.87
C SER A 17 7.01 10.15 6.81
N GLY A 18 6.12 9.23 7.22
CA GLY A 18 5.32 8.43 6.29
C GLY A 18 4.43 9.27 5.38
N SER A 19 3.77 10.30 5.94
CA SER A 19 2.97 11.25 5.16
C SER A 19 3.82 12.04 4.16
N HIS A 20 5.01 12.48 4.56
CA HIS A 20 5.96 13.16 3.67
C HIS A 20 6.49 12.26 2.57
N ILE A 21 6.85 11.01 2.89
CA ILE A 21 7.33 10.01 1.93
C ILE A 21 6.27 9.77 0.86
N LEU A 22 5.03 9.57 1.28
CA LEU A 22 3.93 9.34 0.37
C LEU A 22 3.69 10.53 -0.57
N HIS A 23 3.79 11.77 -0.08
CA HIS A 23 3.74 12.96 -0.95
C HIS A 23 4.96 13.06 -1.86
N TYR A 24 6.17 12.84 -1.34
CA TYR A 24 7.43 12.93 -2.10
C TYR A 24 7.48 11.96 -3.29
N HIS A 25 6.96 10.74 -3.13
CA HIS A 25 6.86 9.77 -4.23
C HIS A 25 5.60 9.93 -5.09
N GLY A 26 4.83 11.00 -4.90
CA GLY A 26 3.61 11.28 -5.67
C GLY A 26 2.48 10.27 -5.43
N VAL A 27 2.49 9.58 -4.30
CA VAL A 27 1.41 8.68 -3.88
C VAL A 27 0.26 9.48 -3.30
N LEU A 28 0.53 10.49 -2.48
CA LEU A 28 -0.49 11.42 -2.00
C LEU A 28 -0.33 12.78 -2.65
N ASP A 29 -1.46 13.38 -3.00
CA ASP A 29 -1.58 14.78 -3.38
C ASP A 29 -1.98 15.62 -2.14
N ALA A 30 -2.67 16.74 -2.35
CA ALA A 30 -3.17 17.58 -1.25
C ALA A 30 -4.35 16.97 -0.47
N TYR A 31 -4.98 15.91 -0.98
CA TYR A 31 -6.25 15.36 -0.47
C TYR A 31 -6.13 13.94 0.07
N GLY A 32 -5.12 13.18 -0.34
CA GLY A 32 -4.86 11.84 0.19
C GLY A 32 -4.39 11.85 1.65
N HIS A 33 -4.55 10.72 2.36
CA HIS A 33 -4.29 10.66 3.80
C HIS A 33 -3.83 9.28 4.31
N LEU A 34 -3.04 9.33 5.39
CA LEU A 34 -2.53 8.21 6.17
C LEU A 34 -3.18 8.22 7.56
N SER A 35 -3.57 7.06 8.07
CA SER A 35 -3.97 6.86 9.47
C SER A 35 -3.13 5.78 10.15
N VAL A 36 -3.11 5.82 11.49
CA VAL A 36 -2.51 4.78 12.31
C VAL A 36 -3.40 4.46 13.52
N ARG A 37 -3.60 3.18 13.84
CA ARG A 37 -4.30 2.74 15.05
C ARG A 37 -3.50 3.18 16.26
N ASN A 38 -4.15 3.68 17.30
CA ASN A 38 -3.45 4.05 18.52
C ASN A 38 -2.93 2.76 19.21
N PRO A 39 -1.62 2.61 19.44
CA PRO A 39 -1.03 1.39 20.01
C PRO A 39 -1.42 1.16 21.48
N THR A 40 -1.87 2.19 22.18
CA THR A 40 -2.27 2.14 23.59
C THR A 40 -3.78 2.11 23.80
N ALA A 41 -4.56 2.39 22.75
CA ALA A 41 -6.02 2.41 22.75
C ALA A 41 -6.54 1.90 21.40
N SER A 42 -6.70 0.58 21.25
CA SER A 42 -7.01 -0.05 19.97
C SER A 42 -8.40 0.29 19.42
N ASP A 43 -9.29 0.84 20.26
CA ASP A 43 -10.58 1.43 19.92
C ASP A 43 -10.47 2.83 19.30
N ARG A 44 -9.24 3.33 19.11
CA ARG A 44 -8.94 4.67 18.56
C ARG A 44 -7.91 4.61 17.44
N PHE A 45 -7.92 5.63 16.60
CA PHE A 45 -6.92 5.83 15.57
C PHE A 45 -6.57 7.32 15.41
N ILE A 46 -5.40 7.58 14.86
CA ILE A 46 -4.82 8.91 14.67
C ILE A 46 -4.78 9.21 13.17
N MET A 47 -5.17 10.42 12.80
CA MET A 47 -5.18 10.93 11.44
C MET A 47 -4.89 12.44 11.46
N PRO A 48 -4.38 13.07 10.39
CA PRO A 48 -4.19 14.51 10.40
C PRO A 48 -5.55 15.23 10.43
N ARG A 49 -5.56 16.46 10.94
CA ARG A 49 -6.63 17.43 10.64
C ARG A 49 -6.67 17.69 9.12
N ASN A 50 -7.65 18.45 8.65
CA ASN A 50 -7.74 18.86 7.24
C ASN A 50 -6.53 19.73 6.83
N LEU A 51 -5.43 19.08 6.44
CA LEU A 51 -4.11 19.63 6.18
C LEU A 51 -3.38 18.72 5.20
N ALA A 52 -2.86 19.29 4.11
CA ALA A 52 -2.14 18.55 3.09
C ALA A 52 -0.96 17.74 3.68
N PRO A 53 -0.73 16.50 3.23
CA PRO A 53 0.30 15.60 3.78
C PRO A 53 1.71 16.22 3.85
N ALA A 54 2.09 17.04 2.87
CA ALA A 54 3.38 17.72 2.83
C ALA A 54 3.60 18.74 3.96
N LEU A 55 2.52 19.27 4.53
CA LEU A 55 2.54 20.36 5.54
C LEU A 55 2.39 19.85 6.97
N LEU A 56 2.14 18.55 7.15
CA LEU A 56 2.05 17.92 8.46
C LEU A 56 3.40 18.04 9.18
N ALA A 57 3.46 18.64 10.37
CA ALA A 57 4.75 18.91 11.01
C ALA A 57 4.84 18.59 12.50
N SER A 58 3.71 18.51 13.21
CA SER A 58 3.70 18.36 14.67
C SER A 58 2.49 17.59 15.20
N GLU A 59 2.48 17.28 16.50
CA GLU A 59 1.35 16.61 17.16
C GLU A 59 0.07 17.46 17.12
N ALA A 60 0.20 18.79 17.05
CA ALA A 60 -0.92 19.72 16.94
C ALA A 60 -1.69 19.62 15.60
N ASP A 61 -1.10 18.96 14.61
CA ASP A 61 -1.74 18.70 13.32
C ASP A 61 -2.52 17.37 13.30
N LEU A 62 -2.49 16.60 14.40
CA LEU A 62 -3.09 15.29 14.50
C LEU A 62 -4.40 15.34 15.30
N VAL A 63 -5.33 14.48 14.91
CA VAL A 63 -6.61 14.28 15.58
C VAL A 63 -6.77 12.79 15.87
N GLU A 64 -7.24 12.50 17.07
CA GLU A 64 -7.60 11.14 17.47
C GLU A 64 -9.10 10.92 17.28
N TYR A 65 -9.48 9.78 16.70
CA TYR A 65 -10.86 9.41 16.40
C TYR A 65 -11.20 8.05 17.00
N HIS A 66 -12.48 7.84 17.31
CA HIS A 66 -13.00 6.53 17.70
C HIS A 66 -13.14 5.60 16.49
N VAL A 67 -12.72 4.34 16.61
CA VAL A 67 -12.91 3.31 15.56
C VAL A 67 -14.40 2.98 15.36
N ALA A 68 -15.22 3.15 16.40
CA ALA A 68 -16.63 2.78 16.38
C ALA A 68 -17.45 3.61 15.37
N ASP A 69 -17.17 4.91 15.26
CA ASP A 69 -18.00 5.87 14.52
C ASP A 69 -17.19 6.96 13.80
N ALA A 70 -15.86 6.96 13.91
CA ALA A 70 -14.97 7.99 13.39
C ALA A 70 -15.24 9.41 13.94
N GLU A 71 -15.90 9.54 15.09
CA GLU A 71 -16.02 10.84 15.75
C GLU A 71 -14.72 11.20 16.50
N PRO A 72 -14.34 12.49 16.54
CA PRO A 72 -13.14 12.92 17.22
C PRO A 72 -13.27 12.66 18.73
N VAL A 73 -12.19 12.16 19.34
CA VAL A 73 -12.15 11.90 20.79
C VAL A 73 -12.22 13.20 21.58
N ASP A 74 -11.59 14.26 21.08
CA ASP A 74 -11.72 15.62 21.60
C ASP A 74 -12.81 16.36 20.79
N PRO A 75 -13.96 16.72 21.40
CA PRO A 75 -15.02 17.46 20.72
C PRO A 75 -14.60 18.85 20.23
N SER A 76 -13.49 19.39 20.73
CA SER A 76 -12.91 20.66 20.30
C SER A 76 -11.81 20.51 19.24
N ALA A 77 -11.53 19.29 18.78
CA ALA A 77 -10.55 19.03 17.74
C ALA A 77 -10.86 19.81 16.46
N PRO A 78 -9.84 20.25 15.71
CA PRO A 78 -10.04 20.86 14.41
C PRO A 78 -10.71 19.87 13.44
N ASN A 79 -11.38 20.42 12.41
CA ASN A 79 -12.02 19.60 11.38
C ASN A 79 -11.00 18.67 10.71
N GLY A 80 -11.34 17.38 10.65
CA GLY A 80 -10.59 16.36 9.95
C GLY A 80 -10.96 16.19 8.49
N TYR A 81 -10.35 15.19 7.86
CA TYR A 81 -10.78 14.69 6.56
C TYR A 81 -12.19 14.09 6.64
N VAL A 82 -13.01 14.36 5.61
CA VAL A 82 -14.36 13.80 5.48
C VAL A 82 -14.31 12.28 5.33
N GLU A 83 -13.27 11.77 4.70
CA GLU A 83 -13.09 10.36 4.34
C GLU A 83 -12.58 9.47 5.49
N ARG A 84 -12.50 10.00 6.71
CA ARG A 84 -12.07 9.27 7.92
C ARG A 84 -12.81 7.95 8.15
N TYR A 85 -14.04 7.82 7.65
CA TYR A 85 -14.85 6.60 7.71
C TYR A 85 -14.24 5.42 6.94
N ILE A 86 -13.44 5.67 5.89
CA ILE A 86 -12.70 4.61 5.18
C ILE A 86 -11.79 3.88 6.17
N HIS A 87 -11.09 4.65 7.01
CA HIS A 87 -10.13 4.13 7.99
C HIS A 87 -10.84 3.43 9.15
N SER A 88 -11.87 4.04 9.73
CA SER A 88 -12.60 3.47 10.86
C SER A 88 -13.22 2.12 10.54
N GLU A 89 -13.85 1.96 9.37
CA GLU A 89 -14.48 0.70 8.98
C GLU A 89 -13.46 -0.41 8.69
N ILE A 90 -12.30 -0.08 8.11
CA ILE A 90 -11.19 -1.04 7.95
C ILE A 90 -10.67 -1.47 9.32
N TYR A 91 -10.42 -0.53 10.23
CA TYR A 91 -9.96 -0.85 11.58
C TYR A 91 -10.98 -1.66 12.39
N LYS A 92 -12.27 -1.38 12.23
CA LYS A 92 -13.37 -2.09 12.89
C LYS A 92 -13.49 -3.52 12.38
N ARG A 93 -13.33 -3.71 11.06
CA ARG A 93 -13.45 -5.03 10.41
C ARG A 93 -12.22 -5.90 10.63
N TYR A 94 -11.02 -5.32 10.65
CA TYR A 94 -9.74 -6.03 10.68
C TYR A 94 -8.86 -5.56 11.85
N PRO A 95 -8.95 -6.23 13.02
CA PRO A 95 -8.15 -5.88 14.20
C PRO A 95 -6.63 -5.92 14.00
N GLY A 96 -6.12 -6.73 13.06
CA GLY A 96 -4.69 -6.82 12.73
C GLY A 96 -4.15 -5.67 11.88
N VAL A 97 -5.04 -4.85 11.29
CA VAL A 97 -4.64 -3.64 10.58
C VAL A 97 -4.32 -2.53 11.57
N ASN A 98 -3.14 -1.92 11.41
CA ASN A 98 -2.68 -0.80 12.22
C ASN A 98 -2.42 0.46 11.39
N SER A 99 -2.33 0.39 10.06
CA SER A 99 -2.18 1.57 9.21
C SER A 99 -3.01 1.44 7.95
N VAL A 100 -3.63 2.55 7.54
CA VAL A 100 -4.45 2.65 6.33
C VAL A 100 -4.05 3.91 5.57
N ILE A 101 -3.98 3.83 4.25
CA ILE A 101 -3.67 4.95 3.36
C ILE A 101 -4.73 4.99 2.27
N HIS A 102 -5.29 6.17 2.02
CA HIS A 102 -6.13 6.43 0.86
C HIS A 102 -5.44 7.43 -0.07
N SER A 103 -5.43 7.15 -1.36
CA SER A 103 -4.64 7.85 -2.38
C SER A 103 -5.42 8.05 -3.67
N HIS A 104 -5.13 9.17 -4.35
CA HIS A 104 -5.63 9.52 -5.67
C HIS A 104 -4.54 9.46 -6.75
N ALA A 105 -3.53 8.59 -6.59
CA ALA A 105 -2.43 8.48 -7.53
C ALA A 105 -2.92 8.28 -8.98
N SER A 106 -2.52 9.20 -9.86
CA SER A 106 -3.03 9.30 -11.23
C SER A 106 -2.73 8.06 -12.09
N GLU A 107 -1.68 7.32 -11.75
CA GLU A 107 -1.25 6.10 -12.42
C GLU A 107 -2.21 4.95 -12.14
N VAL A 108 -2.89 4.98 -10.99
CA VAL A 108 -3.82 3.92 -10.55
C VAL A 108 -5.24 4.18 -11.08
N ILE A 109 -5.66 5.45 -11.17
CA ILE A 109 -7.02 5.84 -11.60
C ILE A 109 -7.47 5.18 -12.91
N PRO A 110 -6.65 5.07 -13.99
CA PRO A 110 -7.04 4.40 -15.24
C PRO A 110 -7.57 2.98 -15.04
N TYR A 111 -6.97 2.21 -14.13
CA TYR A 111 -7.40 0.84 -13.80
C TYR A 111 -8.73 0.79 -13.07
N THR A 112 -9.21 1.92 -12.56
CA THR A 112 -10.51 2.02 -11.88
C THR A 112 -11.66 2.32 -12.84
N ILE A 113 -11.38 2.77 -14.08
CA ILE A 113 -12.40 3.23 -15.05
C ILE A 113 -12.31 2.60 -16.45
N SER A 114 -11.26 1.83 -16.74
CA SER A 114 -10.98 1.31 -18.10
C SER A 114 -11.36 -0.15 -18.33
N GLU A 115 -11.90 -0.85 -17.31
CA GLU A 115 -12.13 -2.31 -17.30
C GLU A 115 -10.85 -3.16 -17.38
N VAL A 116 -9.69 -2.57 -17.66
CA VAL A 116 -8.39 -3.24 -17.57
C VAL A 116 -8.05 -3.48 -16.09
N PRO A 117 -7.84 -4.73 -15.64
CA PRO A 117 -7.51 -5.01 -14.26
C PRO A 117 -6.06 -4.58 -13.93
N LEU A 118 -5.85 -3.94 -12.78
CA LEU A 118 -4.52 -3.76 -12.21
C LEU A 118 -4.02 -5.12 -11.69
N LYS A 119 -2.88 -5.59 -12.18
CA LYS A 119 -2.30 -6.89 -11.84
C LYS A 119 -0.82 -6.72 -11.50
N PRO A 120 -0.27 -7.47 -10.54
CA PRO A 120 1.16 -7.49 -10.31
C PRO A 120 1.90 -7.82 -11.61
N CYS A 121 2.83 -6.97 -12.00
CA CYS A 121 3.67 -7.20 -13.19
C CYS A 121 5.17 -7.12 -12.88
N TYR A 122 5.55 -6.81 -11.63
CA TYR A 122 6.95 -6.78 -11.20
C TYR A 122 7.12 -7.10 -9.71
N HIS A 123 8.34 -7.46 -9.33
CA HIS A 123 8.67 -8.08 -8.05
C HIS A 123 8.39 -7.27 -6.77
N MET A 124 8.09 -5.97 -6.82
CA MET A 124 7.69 -5.23 -5.60
C MET A 124 6.17 -5.19 -5.41
N ALA A 125 5.39 -5.67 -6.38
CA ALA A 125 3.92 -5.59 -6.39
C ALA A 125 3.22 -6.89 -5.97
N GLY A 126 3.96 -7.87 -5.42
CA GLY A 126 3.41 -9.16 -5.02
C GLY A 126 2.22 -9.09 -4.10
N PHE A 127 2.18 -8.10 -3.20
CA PHE A 127 1.10 -7.94 -2.23
C PHE A 127 -0.27 -7.62 -2.88
N LEU A 128 -0.34 -7.38 -4.19
CA LEU A 128 -1.57 -7.33 -4.97
C LEU A 128 -1.92 -8.80 -5.35
N GLU A 129 -2.86 -9.46 -4.68
CA GLU A 129 -2.95 -10.95 -4.72
C GLU A 129 -3.51 -11.64 -5.98
N ALA A 130 -2.96 -12.84 -6.28
CA ALA A 130 -3.61 -14.17 -6.34
C ALA A 130 -2.58 -15.34 -6.13
N ASP A 131 -2.82 -16.28 -5.19
CA ASP A 131 -2.31 -17.68 -4.93
C ASP A 131 -0.77 -18.04 -4.89
N THR A 132 -0.44 -19.27 -4.47
CA THR A 132 0.72 -19.94 -3.81
C THR A 132 2.05 -20.42 -4.47
N ARG A 133 3.27 -19.87 -4.21
CA ARG A 133 4.65 -20.51 -4.15
C ARG A 133 5.80 -19.46 -4.10
N ASN A 134 7.09 -19.88 -3.96
CA ASN A 134 8.24 -19.05 -3.53
C ASN A 134 9.29 -18.73 -4.66
N MET A 135 9.74 -17.47 -4.75
CA MET A 135 10.62 -16.89 -5.78
C MET A 135 11.85 -16.14 -5.23
N LEU A 136 12.17 -16.25 -3.93
CA LEU A 136 13.48 -15.83 -3.47
C LEU A 136 14.52 -16.88 -3.84
N ILE A 137 15.20 -16.73 -4.98
CA ILE A 137 16.42 -17.52 -5.28
C ILE A 137 17.58 -16.93 -4.48
N CYS A 138 17.51 -17.07 -3.16
CA CYS A 138 18.49 -16.53 -2.22
C CYS A 138 19.50 -17.59 -1.77
N ASN A 139 19.40 -18.83 -2.29
CA ASN A 139 20.35 -19.91 -2.04
C ASN A 139 20.40 -20.93 -3.20
N ILE A 140 21.44 -21.77 -3.18
CA ILE A 140 21.72 -22.77 -4.23
C ILE A 140 20.56 -23.78 -4.41
N PRO A 141 19.95 -24.34 -3.35
CA PRO A 141 18.78 -25.22 -3.49
C PRO A 141 17.59 -24.60 -4.22
N LEU A 142 17.30 -23.31 -3.99
CA LEU A 142 16.21 -22.58 -4.66
C LEU A 142 16.52 -22.32 -6.14
N GLY A 143 17.81 -22.19 -6.51
CA GLY A 143 18.25 -22.09 -7.91
C GLY A 143 18.07 -23.40 -8.69
N VAL A 144 18.23 -24.55 -8.03
CA VAL A 144 18.00 -25.89 -8.62
C VAL A 144 16.51 -26.16 -8.86
N ALA A 145 15.64 -25.72 -7.94
CA ALA A 145 14.19 -25.86 -8.07
C ALA A 145 13.61 -25.03 -9.24
N LEU A 146 14.12 -23.82 -9.49
CA LEU A 146 13.76 -23.01 -10.67
C LEU A 146 14.12 -23.74 -11.98
N ALA A 147 15.31 -24.31 -12.07
CA ALA A 147 15.76 -25.03 -13.27
C ALA A 147 14.89 -26.26 -13.61
N SER A 148 14.30 -26.89 -12.59
CA SER A 148 13.39 -28.04 -12.75
C SER A 148 11.97 -27.63 -13.17
N SER A 149 11.60 -26.35 -12.97
CA SER A 149 10.26 -25.81 -13.24
C SER A 149 9.96 -25.59 -14.73
N PHE A 150 10.92 -25.85 -15.62
CA PHE A 150 10.70 -25.93 -17.07
C PHE A 150 9.99 -27.22 -17.52
N SER A 151 9.54 -28.06 -16.58
CA SER A 151 8.91 -29.36 -16.84
C SER A 151 7.46 -29.40 -16.34
N GLY A 152 6.52 -29.01 -17.22
CA GLY A 152 5.09 -29.39 -17.32
C GLY A 152 4.14 -29.51 -16.11
N SER A 153 3.10 -28.64 -16.09
CA SER A 153 1.70 -28.77 -15.56
C SER A 153 1.49 -28.82 -14.02
N GLY A 154 0.48 -28.23 -13.34
CA GLY A 154 -0.71 -27.40 -13.59
C GLY A 154 -1.69 -27.57 -12.38
N ALA A 155 -1.95 -26.52 -11.57
CA ALA A 155 -3.21 -25.76 -11.28
C ALA A 155 -4.31 -26.34 -10.33
N ALA A 156 -4.77 -25.45 -9.40
CA ALA A 156 -6.15 -25.19 -8.88
C ALA A 156 -6.54 -25.56 -7.43
N ALA A 157 -6.95 -24.55 -6.62
CA ALA A 157 -8.12 -24.57 -5.69
C ALA A 157 -8.40 -23.20 -5.00
N ALA A 158 -9.59 -22.60 -5.16
CA ALA A 158 -10.08 -21.52 -4.28
C ALA A 158 -11.64 -21.41 -4.27
N ALA A 159 -12.26 -21.41 -3.07
CA ALA A 159 -13.55 -20.75 -2.73
C ALA A 159 -13.97 -20.97 -1.25
N ALA A 160 -14.10 -19.91 -0.43
CA ALA A 160 -15.12 -19.73 0.64
C ALA A 160 -14.94 -18.40 1.43
N ALA A 161 -16.06 -17.71 1.72
CA ALA A 161 -16.22 -16.52 2.57
C ALA A 161 -16.96 -16.88 3.88
N ALA A 162 -16.95 -16.17 5.02
CA ALA A 162 -16.11 -15.14 5.62
C ALA A 162 -16.56 -14.99 7.10
N ALA A 163 -15.63 -15.01 8.06
CA ALA A 163 -15.81 -14.52 9.44
C ALA A 163 -15.13 -13.14 9.57
N ALA A 164 -15.21 -12.46 10.72
CA ALA A 164 -14.23 -11.40 11.00
C ALA A 164 -12.85 -12.03 11.08
N THR A 165 -12.07 -11.83 10.03
CA THR A 165 -10.70 -12.29 9.95
C THR A 165 -9.82 -11.25 10.62
N SER A 166 -8.78 -11.69 11.32
CA SER A 166 -7.81 -10.78 11.94
C SER A 166 -7.16 -9.87 10.89
N GLU A 167 -7.03 -10.37 9.67
CA GLU A 167 -6.35 -9.74 8.54
C GLU A 167 -7.29 -9.69 7.32
N PRO A 168 -7.19 -8.67 6.47
CA PRO A 168 -7.90 -8.64 5.20
C PRO A 168 -7.28 -9.62 4.20
N ASP A 169 -8.11 -10.21 3.34
CA ASP A 169 -7.65 -11.08 2.25
C ASP A 169 -6.80 -10.29 1.25
N HIS A 170 -7.12 -9.02 1.03
CA HIS A 170 -6.38 -8.14 0.13
C HIS A 170 -5.92 -6.88 0.84
N CYS A 171 -4.67 -6.48 0.57
CA CYS A 171 -4.05 -5.33 1.22
C CYS A 171 -4.24 -4.01 0.44
N ALA A 172 -4.89 -4.06 -0.73
CA ALA A 172 -5.17 -2.93 -1.61
C ALA A 172 -6.56 -3.07 -2.25
N VAL A 173 -7.30 -1.96 -2.33
CA VAL A 173 -8.61 -1.89 -2.98
C VAL A 173 -8.68 -0.67 -3.89
N LEU A 174 -9.17 -0.85 -5.12
CA LEU A 174 -9.41 0.22 -6.09
C LEU A 174 -10.82 0.79 -5.94
N MET A 175 -10.95 2.10 -5.98
CA MET A 175 -12.22 2.83 -5.90
C MET A 175 -12.51 3.47 -7.27
N ARG A 176 -13.55 2.97 -7.95
CA ARG A 176 -13.96 3.38 -9.31
C ARG A 176 -14.03 4.91 -9.45
N GLY A 177 -13.19 5.47 -10.32
CA GLY A 177 -13.16 6.90 -10.64
C GLY A 177 -12.63 7.79 -9.52
N HIS A 178 -11.98 7.21 -8.51
CA HIS A 178 -11.56 7.93 -7.31
C HIS A 178 -10.07 7.71 -7.01
N GLY A 179 -9.65 6.46 -6.81
CA GLY A 179 -8.28 6.17 -6.37
C GLY A 179 -8.14 4.78 -5.80
N PHE A 180 -7.31 4.62 -4.77
CA PHE A 180 -7.11 3.34 -4.11
C PHE A 180 -6.87 3.51 -2.60
N THR A 181 -7.10 2.43 -1.86
CA THR A 181 -6.84 2.34 -0.43
C THR A 181 -5.98 1.13 -0.15
N VAL A 182 -4.93 1.29 0.65
CA VAL A 182 -4.10 0.18 1.15
C VAL A 182 -4.11 0.11 2.67
N CYS A 183 -3.88 -1.08 3.20
CA CYS A 183 -3.76 -1.32 4.63
C CYS A 183 -2.51 -2.14 4.97
N GLY A 184 -2.04 -2.03 6.21
CA GLY A 184 -0.88 -2.75 6.72
C GLY A 184 -0.85 -2.86 8.25
N ARG A 185 0.06 -3.69 8.76
CA ARG A 185 0.29 -3.94 10.19
C ARG A 185 1.18 -2.88 10.83
N SER A 186 1.81 -2.03 10.01
CA SER A 186 2.59 -0.87 10.42
C SER A 186 2.50 0.24 9.37
N ILE A 187 2.92 1.45 9.74
CA ILE A 187 3.04 2.59 8.81
C ILE A 187 4.01 2.24 7.68
N GLN A 188 5.14 1.61 7.99
CA GLN A 188 6.18 1.31 7.01
C GLN A 188 5.69 0.29 5.97
N GLU A 189 4.92 -0.70 6.40
CA GLU A 189 4.33 -1.70 5.50
C GLU A 189 3.27 -1.07 4.59
N SER A 190 2.35 -0.27 5.14
CA SER A 190 1.31 0.39 4.33
C SER A 190 1.93 1.38 3.34
N VAL A 191 2.95 2.15 3.76
CA VAL A 191 3.67 3.09 2.88
C VAL A 191 4.36 2.35 1.73
N LEU A 192 5.04 1.23 2.01
CA LEU A 192 5.64 0.40 0.97
C LEU A 192 4.59 -0.07 -0.04
N ARG A 193 3.46 -0.58 0.45
CA ARG A 193 2.36 -1.04 -0.40
C ARG A 193 1.79 0.09 -1.27
N ALA A 194 1.62 1.28 -0.70
CA ALA A 194 1.08 2.42 -1.43
C ALA A 194 2.01 2.86 -2.57
N VAL A 195 3.31 3.02 -2.27
CA VAL A 195 4.33 3.38 -3.27
C VAL A 195 4.35 2.36 -4.40
N TYR A 196 4.47 1.07 -4.08
CA TYR A 196 4.63 0.06 -5.12
C TYR A 196 3.33 -0.31 -5.83
N THR A 197 2.15 0.03 -5.30
CA THR A 197 0.88 -0.02 -6.03
C THR A 197 0.89 0.98 -7.17
N LYS A 198 1.26 2.24 -6.88
CA LYS A 198 1.43 3.30 -7.88
C LYS A 198 2.46 2.92 -8.94
N GLU A 199 3.64 2.47 -8.51
CA GLU A 199 4.70 2.06 -9.44
C GLU A 199 4.28 0.86 -10.32
N ASN A 200 3.55 -0.11 -9.76
CA ASN A 200 3.01 -1.22 -10.55
C ASN A 200 2.08 -0.73 -11.66
N ALA A 201 1.18 0.19 -11.33
CA ALA A 201 0.22 0.74 -12.29
C ALA A 201 0.94 1.49 -13.42
N ALA A 202 1.98 2.24 -13.10
CA ALA A 202 2.82 2.92 -14.09
C ALA A 202 3.55 1.92 -15.02
N ILE A 203 4.17 0.88 -14.44
CA ILE A 203 4.88 -0.16 -15.19
C ILE A 203 3.91 -0.92 -16.09
N GLN A 204 2.76 -1.36 -15.57
CA GLN A 204 1.75 -2.06 -16.34
C GLN A 204 1.22 -1.19 -17.49
N THR A 205 1.00 0.11 -17.27
CA THR A 205 0.56 1.04 -18.33
C THR A 205 1.62 1.15 -19.43
N ASN A 206 2.88 1.33 -19.06
CA ASN A 206 3.98 1.41 -20.01
C ASN A 206 4.18 0.10 -20.78
N ALA A 207 3.99 -1.06 -20.13
CA ALA A 207 4.03 -2.36 -20.77
C ALA A 207 2.90 -2.51 -21.80
N LEU A 208 1.66 -2.12 -21.46
CA LEU A 208 0.53 -2.13 -22.39
C LEU A 208 0.76 -1.20 -23.59
N LEU A 209 1.29 0.00 -23.36
CA LEU A 209 1.59 0.97 -24.42
C LEU A 209 2.70 0.49 -25.37
N THR A 210 3.80 -0.02 -24.82
CA THR A 210 4.93 -0.54 -25.63
C THR A 210 4.52 -1.79 -26.41
N HIS A 211 3.74 -2.67 -25.78
CA HIS A 211 3.15 -3.84 -26.42
C HIS A 211 2.23 -3.44 -27.58
N ALA A 212 1.27 -2.54 -27.34
CA ALA A 212 0.39 -2.05 -28.39
C ALA A 212 1.18 -1.41 -29.54
N ALA A 213 2.19 -0.59 -29.25
CA ALA A 213 3.03 0.03 -30.27
C ALA A 213 3.81 -0.98 -31.13
N HIS A 214 4.31 -2.07 -30.52
CA HIS A 214 5.03 -3.12 -31.24
C HIS A 214 4.13 -3.89 -32.20
N TYR A 215 2.92 -4.26 -31.75
CA TYR A 215 1.99 -5.09 -32.53
C TYR A 215 1.01 -4.30 -33.41
N ARG A 216 1.09 -2.96 -33.42
CA ARG A 216 0.20 -2.07 -34.21
C ARG A 216 0.18 -2.35 -35.73
N ASN A 217 1.25 -2.95 -36.27
CA ASN A 217 1.37 -3.30 -37.69
C ASN A 217 1.30 -4.81 -37.96
N SER A 218 1.01 -5.64 -36.96
CA SER A 218 0.86 -7.08 -37.14
C SER A 218 -0.49 -7.40 -37.78
N SER A 219 -0.56 -7.23 -39.10
CA SER A 219 -1.72 -7.59 -39.91
C SER A 219 -1.82 -9.10 -40.12
N SER A 220 -2.34 -9.83 -39.14
CA SER A 220 -2.78 -11.23 -39.35
C SER A 220 -3.35 -11.80 -38.06
N GLY A 221 -4.47 -12.52 -38.15
CA GLY A 221 -5.22 -13.15 -37.06
C GLY A 221 -4.51 -14.23 -36.24
N SER A 222 -3.24 -14.02 -35.88
CA SER A 222 -2.58 -14.70 -34.77
C SER A 222 -2.95 -13.98 -33.48
N ALA A 223 -3.36 -14.73 -32.46
CA ALA A 223 -3.65 -14.17 -31.14
C ALA A 223 -2.43 -13.36 -30.66
N VAL A 224 -2.59 -12.04 -30.50
CA VAL A 224 -1.58 -11.21 -29.85
C VAL A 224 -1.53 -11.67 -28.40
N SER A 225 -0.37 -12.15 -27.94
CA SER A 225 -0.18 -12.54 -26.54
C SER A 225 -0.40 -11.33 -25.64
N ASP A 226 -1.05 -11.49 -24.49
CA ASP A 226 -1.13 -10.43 -23.48
C ASP A 226 0.27 -10.16 -22.89
N ILE A 227 0.45 -9.03 -22.21
CA ILE A 227 1.68 -8.78 -21.44
C ILE A 227 1.83 -9.83 -20.33
N ALA A 228 3.08 -10.10 -19.94
CA ALA A 228 3.34 -11.00 -18.83
C ALA A 228 3.01 -10.32 -17.50
N TYR A 229 2.18 -10.98 -16.70
CA TYR A 229 1.94 -10.64 -15.30
C TYR A 229 2.66 -11.63 -14.40
N LEU A 230 2.82 -11.27 -13.12
CA LEU A 230 3.28 -12.25 -12.15
C LEU A 230 2.26 -13.38 -12.05
N ARG A 231 2.79 -14.60 -12.10
CA ARG A 231 2.04 -15.82 -11.79
C ARG A 231 1.77 -15.88 -10.29
N PRO A 232 0.81 -16.70 -9.84
CA PRO A 232 0.53 -16.81 -8.42
C PRO A 232 1.76 -17.06 -7.55
N GLU A 233 2.61 -18.01 -7.94
CA GLU A 233 3.88 -18.28 -7.27
C GLU A 233 4.86 -17.09 -7.23
N GLU A 234 4.76 -16.15 -8.15
CA GLU A 234 5.59 -14.95 -8.13
C GLU A 234 5.01 -13.92 -7.17
N ILE A 235 3.69 -13.84 -7.05
CA ILE A 235 2.93 -12.94 -6.19
C ILE A 235 3.18 -13.26 -4.71
N GLU A 236 3.01 -14.53 -4.28
CA GLU A 236 3.20 -14.90 -2.86
C GLU A 236 4.64 -14.63 -2.42
N ALA A 237 5.61 -15.11 -3.19
CA ALA A 237 7.02 -14.92 -2.91
C ALA A 237 7.43 -13.47 -2.73
N THR A 238 6.94 -12.62 -3.63
CA THR A 238 7.27 -11.20 -3.63
C THR A 238 6.49 -10.48 -2.53
N THR A 239 5.29 -10.94 -2.18
CA THR A 239 4.59 -10.51 -0.95
C THR A 239 5.42 -10.81 0.29
N GLU A 240 5.89 -12.04 0.45
CA GLU A 240 6.69 -12.45 1.61
C GLU A 240 8.00 -11.67 1.69
N MET A 241 8.66 -11.46 0.55
CA MET A 241 9.83 -10.58 0.47
C MET A 241 9.52 -9.18 1.03
N THR A 242 8.44 -8.55 0.56
CA THR A 242 8.09 -7.19 1.01
C THR A 242 7.81 -7.09 2.51
N ARG A 243 7.37 -8.18 3.16
CA ARG A 243 7.09 -8.23 4.61
C ARG A 243 8.32 -8.10 5.49
N TRP A 244 9.51 -8.44 5.02
CA TRP A 244 10.75 -8.26 5.80
C TRP A 244 11.69 -7.23 5.19
N SER A 245 11.52 -6.90 3.91
CA SER A 245 12.39 -5.95 3.22
C SER A 245 11.97 -4.48 3.39
N PHE A 246 10.76 -4.19 3.89
CA PHE A 246 10.18 -2.84 3.90
C PHE A 246 11.02 -1.78 4.63
N MET A 247 11.84 -2.19 5.60
CA MET A 247 12.72 -1.27 6.31
C MET A 247 13.87 -0.71 5.47
N ARG A 248 14.27 -1.41 4.39
CA ARG A 248 15.32 -0.91 3.49
C ARG A 248 14.86 0.34 2.72
N PRO A 249 13.77 0.30 1.94
CA PRO A 249 13.29 1.50 1.26
C PRO A 249 12.80 2.56 2.26
N TRP A 250 12.16 2.18 3.38
CA TRP A 250 11.76 3.13 4.42
C TRP A 250 12.92 4.03 4.88
N LYS A 251 14.06 3.45 5.25
CA LYS A 251 15.23 4.22 5.70
C LYS A 251 15.78 5.15 4.63
N LEU A 252 15.75 4.74 3.37
CA LEU A 252 16.13 5.59 2.24
C LEU A 252 15.16 6.76 2.10
N TRP A 253 13.86 6.48 2.05
CA TRP A 253 12.82 7.48 1.85
C TRP A 253 12.75 8.50 2.99
N VAL A 254 12.93 8.06 4.24
CA VAL A 254 13.12 8.98 5.39
C VAL A 254 14.26 9.95 5.11
N ARG A 255 15.42 9.44 4.65
CA ARG A 255 16.57 10.30 4.35
C ARG A 255 16.30 11.26 3.19
N GLU A 256 15.55 10.83 2.18
CA GLU A 256 15.15 11.68 1.05
C GLU A 256 14.26 12.83 1.50
N VAL A 257 13.25 12.56 2.34
CA VAL A 257 12.37 13.63 2.84
C VAL A 257 13.07 14.56 3.84
N GLU A 258 13.97 14.05 4.68
CA GLU A 258 14.83 14.89 5.53
C GLU A 258 15.75 15.82 4.73
N ALA A 259 16.19 15.37 3.55
CA ALA A 259 17.03 16.15 2.65
C ALA A 259 16.21 17.12 1.78
N ALA A 260 14.90 16.89 1.63
CA ALA A 260 14.00 17.74 0.88
C ALA A 260 13.55 18.91 1.77
N GLY A 261 14.04 20.12 1.48
CA GLY A 261 13.76 21.33 2.29
C GLY A 261 12.29 21.78 2.38
N LEU A 262 11.35 21.02 1.83
CA LEU A 262 9.91 21.23 1.96
C LEU A 262 9.36 20.68 3.29
N TYR A 263 9.89 19.56 3.75
CA TYR A 263 9.27 18.79 4.84
C TYR A 263 9.85 19.17 6.19
N VAL A 264 8.99 19.22 7.21
CA VAL A 264 9.35 19.55 8.59
C VAL A 264 8.74 18.52 9.52
N ASN A 265 9.55 17.90 10.39
CA ASN A 265 9.07 16.95 11.41
C ASN A 265 9.61 17.40 12.78
N ASN A 266 8.74 18.00 13.60
CA ASN A 266 9.09 18.64 14.87
C ASN A 266 8.73 17.77 16.11
N ILE A 267 8.56 16.46 15.93
CA ILE A 267 8.32 15.51 17.02
C ILE A 267 9.63 15.07 17.66
#